data_AF-A0AAW2TWX5-F1
#
_entry.id   AF-A0AAW2TWX5-F1
#
_cell.length_a   1.000
_cell.length_b   1.000
_cell.length_c   1.000
_cell.angle_alpha   90.00
_cell.angle_beta   90.00
_cell.angle_gamma   90.00
#
_symmetry.space_group_name_H-M   'P 1'
#
loop_
_entity.id
_entity.type
_entity.pdbx_description
1 polymer ?
#
loop_
_entity_poly.entity_id
_entity_poly.type
_entity_poly.pdbx_seq_one_letter_code
_entity_poly.pdbx_strand_id
1 'polypeptide(L)'
;MAWFNHLPIRTIESFEQLSQRFLHHFAINKRYPKTASYLFTVIQREYESLREYVQRFSKAVLEVPHVNPELLASIMQQNLRRGRFRESIAGKPPASLDELLVRAKEYIRIEETSYKNRNPSKRRAEEEGGHSKRHVSDNN
;
A
#
# COMPACT_ATOMS: atom_id res chain seq x y z
N MET A 1 17.30 -21.28 -2.30
CA MET A 1 18.68 -21.71 -1.97
C MET A 1 19.23 -22.62 -3.06
N ALA A 2 19.40 -22.11 -4.28
CA ALA A 2 19.86 -22.94 -5.40
C ALA A 2 21.39 -22.91 -5.57
N TRP A 3 22.05 -21.79 -5.25
CA TRP A 3 23.46 -21.56 -5.58
C TRP A 3 24.44 -22.57 -4.96
N PHE A 4 24.19 -23.01 -3.72
CA PHE A 4 25.03 -23.98 -3.01
C PHE A 4 24.94 -25.38 -3.63
N ASN A 5 23.77 -25.75 -4.17
CA ASN A 5 23.53 -27.06 -4.78
C ASN A 5 24.08 -27.19 -6.21
N HIS A 6 24.51 -26.07 -6.83
CA HIS A 6 25.16 -26.06 -8.15
C HIS A 6 26.69 -26.02 -8.05
N LEU A 7 27.25 -26.14 -6.85
CA LEU A 7 28.69 -26.19 -6.67
C LEU A 7 29.21 -27.57 -7.06
N PRO A 8 30.24 -27.67 -7.93
CA PRO A 8 30.86 -28.95 -8.21
C PRO A 8 31.46 -29.57 -6.95
N ILE A 9 31.46 -30.90 -6.90
CA ILE A 9 31.97 -31.66 -5.75
C ILE A 9 33.46 -31.32 -5.55
N ARG A 10 33.86 -31.01 -4.31
CA ARG A 10 35.23 -30.63 -3.88
C ARG A 10 35.73 -29.24 -4.31
N THR A 11 34.86 -28.31 -4.71
CA THR A 11 35.30 -26.93 -5.05
C THR A 11 35.40 -25.97 -3.86
N ILE A 12 35.07 -26.43 -2.65
CA ILE A 12 35.24 -25.66 -1.41
C ILE A 12 36.29 -26.39 -0.58
N GLU A 13 37.47 -25.79 -0.50
CA GLU A 13 38.64 -26.33 0.21
C GLU A 13 38.78 -25.73 1.62
N SER A 14 38.07 -24.63 1.90
CA SER A 14 38.09 -23.97 3.21
C SER A 14 36.78 -23.25 3.53
N PHE A 15 36.56 -23.01 4.83
CA PHE A 15 35.44 -22.19 5.31
C PHE A 15 35.51 -20.76 4.77
N GLU A 16 36.71 -20.20 4.61
CA GLU A 16 36.92 -18.86 4.04
C GLU A 16 36.45 -18.79 2.58
N GLN A 17 36.73 -19.81 1.78
CA GLN A 17 36.27 -19.86 0.39
C GLN A 17 34.74 -19.96 0.30
N LEU A 18 34.11 -20.71 1.20
CA LEU A 18 32.65 -20.77 1.31
C LEU A 18 32.08 -19.41 1.74
N SER A 19 32.67 -18.75 2.73
CA SER A 19 32.17 -17.47 3.24
C SER A 19 32.31 -16.35 2.20
N GLN A 20 33.41 -16.30 1.45
CA GLN A 20 33.59 -15.35 0.34
C GLN A 20 32.56 -15.57 -0.77
N ARG A 21 32.30 -16.83 -1.16
CA ARG A 21 31.29 -17.14 -2.19
C ARG A 21 29.87 -16.86 -1.72
N PHE A 22 29.57 -17.15 -0.45
CA PHE A 22 28.31 -16.77 0.19
C PHE A 22 28.15 -15.24 0.15
N LEU A 23 29.14 -14.50 0.63
CA LEU A 23 29.13 -13.04 0.62
C LEU A 23 28.99 -12.51 -0.80
N HIS A 24 29.70 -13.06 -1.79
CA HIS A 24 29.56 -12.64 -3.19
C HIS A 24 28.15 -12.91 -3.73
N HIS A 25 27.59 -14.10 -3.50
CA HIS A 25 26.24 -14.46 -3.95
C HIS A 25 25.16 -13.59 -3.30
N PHE A 26 25.30 -13.28 -2.01
CA PHE A 26 24.32 -12.48 -1.27
C PHE A 26 24.60 -10.97 -1.34
N ALA A 27 25.83 -10.53 -1.64
CA ALA A 27 26.16 -9.12 -1.90
C ALA A 27 25.54 -8.64 -3.21
N ILE A 28 25.47 -9.50 -4.24
CA ILE A 28 24.74 -9.20 -5.48
C ILE A 28 23.23 -9.09 -5.21
N ASN A 29 22.72 -9.83 -4.23
CA ASN A 29 21.32 -9.74 -3.77
C ASN A 29 21.09 -8.65 -2.72
N LYS A 30 22.12 -7.87 -2.35
CA LYS A 30 21.98 -6.79 -1.38
C LYS A 30 21.16 -5.69 -2.04
N ARG A 31 19.87 -5.64 -1.73
CA ARG A 31 19.02 -4.51 -2.10
C ARG A 31 19.59 -3.27 -1.41
N TYR A 32 20.18 -2.38 -2.18
CA TYR A 32 20.56 -1.06 -1.67
C TYR A 32 19.33 -0.41 -1.04
N PRO A 33 19.47 0.21 0.14
CA PRO A 33 18.35 0.91 0.77
C PRO A 33 17.80 1.93 -0.21
N LYS A 34 16.49 1.94 -0.38
CA LYS A 34 15.85 2.94 -1.24
C LYS A 34 16.03 4.30 -0.58
N THR A 35 16.28 5.33 -1.39
CA THR A 35 16.45 6.70 -0.91
C THR A 35 15.10 7.43 -0.95
N ALA A 36 15.04 8.64 -0.37
CA ALA A 36 13.83 9.47 -0.40
C ALA A 36 13.32 9.75 -1.83
N SER A 37 14.20 9.77 -2.85
CA SER A 37 13.81 9.94 -4.24
C SER A 37 12.86 8.84 -4.74
N TYR A 38 12.93 7.63 -4.17
CA TYR A 38 12.00 6.55 -4.50
C TYR A 38 10.56 6.92 -4.13
N LEU A 39 10.34 7.64 -3.02
CA LEU A 39 9.00 8.01 -2.57
C LEU A 39 8.31 8.97 -3.55
N PHE A 40 9.05 9.83 -4.26
CA PHE A 40 8.51 10.70 -5.31
C PHE A 40 7.93 9.92 -6.50
N THR A 41 8.33 8.66 -6.69
CA THR A 41 7.79 7.80 -7.74
C THR A 41 6.43 7.18 -7.37
N VAL A 42 6.04 7.24 -6.09
CA VAL A 42 4.79 6.68 -5.58
C VAL A 42 3.67 7.69 -5.76
N ILE A 43 3.25 7.90 -7.01
CA ILE A 43 2.17 8.83 -7.41
C ILE A 43 0.81 8.12 -7.34
N GLN A 44 -0.23 8.85 -6.94
CA GLN A 44 -1.62 8.36 -6.97
C GLN A 44 -2.12 8.25 -8.42
N ARG A 45 -2.58 7.06 -8.81
CA ARG A 45 -3.02 6.77 -10.18
C ARG A 45 -4.46 7.22 -10.43
N GLU A 46 -4.88 7.31 -11.69
CA GLU A 46 -6.20 7.84 -12.09
C GLU A 46 -7.39 7.01 -11.58
N TYR A 47 -7.25 5.69 -11.49
CA TYR A 47 -8.32 4.80 -11.04
C TYR A 47 -8.04 4.20 -9.66
N GLU A 48 -7.12 4.82 -8.93
CA GLU A 48 -6.71 4.36 -7.62
C GLU A 48 -7.38 5.17 -6.52
N SER A 49 -8.04 4.47 -5.61
CA SER A 49 -8.65 5.05 -4.42
C SER A 49 -7.60 5.63 -3.47
N LEU A 50 -7.99 6.58 -2.62
CA LEU A 50 -7.07 7.10 -1.61
C LEU A 50 -6.53 5.99 -0.67
N ARG A 51 -7.35 4.97 -0.38
CA ARG A 51 -6.95 3.83 0.45
C ARG A 51 -5.79 3.05 -0.16
N GLU A 52 -5.91 2.66 -1.43
CA GLU A 52 -4.89 1.89 -2.13
C GLU A 52 -3.58 2.70 -2.24
N TYR A 53 -3.71 3.99 -2.56
CA TYR A 53 -2.57 4.89 -2.61
C TYR A 53 -1.84 4.99 -1.27
N VAL A 54 -2.57 5.26 -0.17
CA VAL A 54 -1.98 5.40 1.18
C VAL A 54 -1.31 4.09 1.60
N GLN A 55 -1.90 2.95 1.29
CA GLN A 55 -1.28 1.64 1.57
C GLN A 55 0.05 1.46 0.83
N ARG A 56 0.11 1.79 -0.47
CA ARG A 56 1.36 1.74 -1.24
C ARG A 56 2.40 2.72 -0.73
N PHE A 57 1.99 3.94 -0.40
CA PHE A 57 2.88 4.97 0.13
C PHE A 57 3.48 4.52 1.47
N SER A 58 2.65 4.07 2.42
CA SER A 58 3.12 3.58 3.71
C SER A 58 4.10 2.41 3.56
N LYS A 59 3.83 1.47 2.65
CA LYS A 59 4.77 0.38 2.35
C LYS A 59 6.10 0.90 1.81
N ALA A 60 6.07 1.89 0.92
CA ALA A 60 7.28 2.50 0.37
C ALA A 60 8.10 3.24 1.44
N VAL A 61 7.44 3.90 2.41
CA VAL A 61 8.12 4.54 3.54
C VAL A 61 8.91 3.53 4.38
N LEU A 62 8.37 2.32 4.59
CA LEU A 62 9.09 1.26 5.33
C LEU A 62 10.35 0.76 4.61
N GLU A 63 10.47 0.99 3.30
CA GLU A 63 11.63 0.60 2.50
C GLU A 63 12.73 1.69 2.45
N VAL A 64 12.44 2.88 2.99
CA VAL A 64 13.33 4.05 2.97
C VAL A 64 13.69 4.46 4.40
N PRO A 65 14.93 4.25 4.85
CA PRO A 65 15.33 4.60 6.20
C PRO A 65 15.43 6.12 6.41
N HIS A 66 15.15 6.57 7.64
CA HIS A 66 15.44 7.92 8.16
C HIS A 66 14.85 9.11 7.38
N VAL A 67 13.65 8.99 6.82
CA VAL A 67 12.96 10.15 6.21
C VAL A 67 12.25 10.95 7.29
N ASN A 68 12.51 12.26 7.35
CA ASN A 68 11.83 13.13 8.31
C ASN A 68 10.32 13.26 7.96
N PRO A 69 9.44 13.47 8.97
CA PRO A 69 8.00 13.53 8.73
C PRO A 69 7.53 14.67 7.82
N GLU A 70 8.19 15.83 7.88
CA GLU A 70 7.85 17.00 7.05
C GLU A 70 8.07 16.72 5.56
N LEU A 71 9.16 16.03 5.21
CA LEU A 71 9.45 15.60 3.86
C LEU A 71 8.46 14.53 3.41
N LEU A 72 8.10 13.57 4.28
CA LEU A 72 7.06 12.57 3.97
C LEU A 72 5.71 13.22 3.64
N ALA A 73 5.30 14.20 4.43
CA ALA A 73 4.08 14.96 4.19
C ALA A 73 4.13 15.72 2.86
N SER A 74 5.26 16.40 2.59
CA SER A 74 5.48 17.14 1.35
C SER A 74 5.43 16.23 0.12
N ILE A 75 6.10 15.07 0.17
CA ILE A 75 6.10 14.08 -0.92
C ILE A 75 4.69 13.52 -1.11
N MET A 76 3.99 13.13 -0.05
CA MET A 76 2.61 12.64 -0.17
C MET A 76 1.69 13.69 -0.80
N GLN A 77 1.78 14.94 -0.34
CA GLN A 77 0.98 16.05 -0.89
C GLN A 77 1.24 16.26 -2.39
N GLN A 78 2.51 16.17 -2.83
CA GLN A 78 2.87 16.30 -4.24
C GLN A 78 2.36 15.13 -5.08
N ASN A 79 2.42 13.92 -4.54
CA ASN A 79 2.07 12.69 -5.22
C ASN A 79 0.55 12.42 -5.27
N LEU A 80 -0.23 13.10 -4.45
CA LEU A 80 -1.69 13.01 -4.44
C LEU A 80 -2.31 13.72 -5.64
N ARG A 81 -3.41 13.15 -6.14
CA ARG A 81 -4.30 13.85 -7.06
C ARG A 81 -4.93 15.05 -6.36
N ARG A 82 -5.42 16.01 -7.15
CA ARG A 82 -6.19 17.15 -6.61
C ARG A 82 -7.40 16.63 -5.83
N GLY A 83 -7.65 17.18 -4.65
CA GLY A 83 -8.75 16.78 -3.79
C GLY A 83 -8.57 17.20 -2.34
N ARG A 84 -9.62 17.02 -1.55
CA ARG A 84 -9.72 17.55 -0.18
C ARG A 84 -8.61 17.07 0.76
N PHE A 85 -8.12 15.84 0.60
CA PHE A 85 -7.03 15.36 1.43
C PHE A 85 -5.72 16.09 1.14
N ARG A 86 -5.38 16.31 -0.14
CA ARG A 86 -4.21 17.09 -0.54
C ARG A 86 -4.27 18.52 -0.03
N GLU A 87 -5.43 19.16 -0.15
CA GLU A 87 -5.69 20.51 0.37
C GLU A 87 -5.55 20.56 1.90
N SER A 88 -6.01 19.52 2.61
CA SER A 88 -5.89 19.42 4.06
C SER A 88 -4.44 19.30 4.53
N ILE A 89 -3.56 18.64 3.77
CA ILE A 89 -2.13 18.60 4.07
C ILE A 89 -1.51 20.00 3.84
N ALA A 90 -1.87 20.66 2.74
CA ALA A 90 -1.38 22.01 2.42
C ALA A 90 -1.76 23.06 3.47
N GLY A 91 -3.02 23.03 3.91
CA GLY A 91 -3.55 24.03 4.86
C GLY A 91 -3.09 23.80 6.30
N LYS A 92 -2.81 22.55 6.69
CA LYS A 92 -2.27 22.22 8.01
C LYS A 92 -1.24 21.09 7.86
N PRO A 93 0.04 21.40 7.62
CA PRO A 93 1.07 20.36 7.54
C PRO A 93 1.06 19.47 8.80
N PRO A 94 1.06 18.14 8.67
CA PRO A 94 1.11 17.23 9.82
C PRO A 94 2.51 17.24 10.45
N ALA A 95 2.56 17.14 11.78
CA ALA A 95 3.80 17.14 12.55
C ALA A 95 4.51 15.77 12.58
N SER A 96 3.78 14.69 12.27
CA SER A 96 4.31 13.33 12.28
C SER A 96 3.68 12.46 11.20
N LEU A 97 4.33 11.33 10.90
CA LEU A 97 3.78 10.31 10.01
C LEU A 97 2.46 9.75 10.57
N ASP A 98 2.37 9.54 11.89
CA ASP A 98 1.15 9.05 12.52
C ASP A 98 -0.02 10.01 12.35
N GLU A 99 0.20 11.32 12.53
CA GLU A 99 -0.82 12.33 12.28
C GLU A 99 -1.27 12.32 10.82
N LEU A 100 -0.32 12.23 9.88
CA LEU A 100 -0.61 12.13 8.45
C LEU A 100 -1.48 10.91 8.13
N LEU A 101 -1.16 9.74 8.70
CA LEU A 101 -1.90 8.50 8.47
C LEU A 101 -3.27 8.48 9.15
N VAL A 102 -3.40 9.02 10.37
CA VAL A 102 -4.70 9.20 11.04
C VAL A 102 -5.60 10.09 10.21
N ARG A 103 -5.06 11.21 9.71
CA ARG A 103 -5.81 12.11 8.84
C ARG A 103 -6.20 11.44 7.52
N ALA A 104 -5.29 10.68 6.92
CA ALA A 104 -5.58 9.91 5.71
C ALA A 104 -6.76 8.96 5.91
N LYS A 105 -6.83 8.25 7.05
CA LYS A 105 -7.94 7.34 7.39
C LYS A 105 -9.29 8.07 7.42
N GLU A 106 -9.34 9.29 7.93
CA GLU A 106 -10.56 10.08 7.96
C GLU A 106 -11.02 10.45 6.54
N TYR A 107 -10.11 10.90 5.69
CA TYR A 107 -10.45 11.23 4.30
C TYR A 107 -10.82 10.01 3.46
N ILE A 108 -10.22 8.85 3.72
CA ILE A 108 -10.63 7.56 3.13
C ILE A 108 -12.10 7.26 3.49
N ARG A 109 -12.47 7.43 4.77
CA ARG A 109 -13.85 7.21 5.22
C ARG A 109 -14.83 8.18 4.54
N ILE A 110 -14.46 9.45 4.43
CA ILE A 110 -15.27 10.49 3.75
C ILE A 110 -15.48 10.12 2.27
N GLU A 111 -14.42 9.73 1.57
CA GLU A 111 -14.47 9.32 0.17
C GLU A 111 -15.39 8.09 -0.01
N GLU A 112 -15.19 7.04 0.78
CA GLU A 112 -15.98 5.80 0.71
C GLU A 112 -17.47 6.04 1.04
N THR A 113 -17.77 6.90 2.01
CA THR A 113 -19.16 7.25 2.36
C THR A 113 -19.83 8.06 1.24
N SER A 114 -19.07 8.96 0.60
CA SER A 114 -19.55 9.75 -0.53
C SER A 114 -19.89 8.86 -1.75
N TYR A 115 -19.07 7.84 -2.02
CA TYR A 115 -19.37 6.86 -3.08
C TYR A 115 -20.61 6.02 -2.77
N LYS A 116 -20.78 5.58 -1.51
CA LYS A 116 -21.97 4.80 -1.08
C LYS A 116 -23.26 5.61 -1.23
N ASN A 117 -23.24 6.89 -0.90
CA ASN A 117 -24.41 7.77 -1.02
C ASN A 117 -24.76 8.14 -2.47
N ARG A 118 -23.80 8.07 -3.40
CA ARG A 118 -24.03 8.27 -4.84
C ARG A 118 -24.60 7.04 -5.56
N ASN A 119 -24.56 5.85 -4.94
CA ASN A 119 -25.13 4.61 -5.47
C ASN A 119 -26.19 3.99 -4.52
N PRO A 120 -27.31 4.66 -4.21
CA PRO A 120 -28.41 4.04 -3.43
C PRO A 120 -29.06 2.85 -4.16
N SER A 121 -28.95 2.81 -5.48
CA SER A 121 -29.67 1.89 -6.38
C SER A 121 -29.18 0.44 -6.35
N LYS A 122 -27.98 0.15 -5.83
CA LYS A 122 -27.51 -1.24 -5.68
C LYS A 122 -27.97 -1.93 -4.38
N ARG A 123 -28.32 -1.18 -3.34
CA ARG A 123 -28.70 -1.77 -2.03
C ARG A 123 -30.15 -2.23 -1.95
N ARG A 124 -31.08 -1.56 -2.64
CA ARG A 124 -32.50 -1.97 -2.64
C ARG A 124 -32.76 -3.30 -3.36
N ALA A 125 -31.92 -3.67 -4.34
CA ALA A 125 -32.09 -4.90 -5.10
C ALA A 125 -31.68 -6.18 -4.33
N GLU A 126 -30.86 -6.06 -3.28
CA GLU A 126 -30.38 -7.22 -2.51
C GLU A 126 -31.25 -7.52 -1.27
N GLU A 127 -31.98 -6.53 -0.73
CA GLU A 127 -32.87 -6.72 0.42
C GLU A 127 -34.30 -7.17 0.05
N GLU A 128 -34.80 -6.85 -1.15
CA GLU A 128 -36.16 -7.24 -1.58
C GLU A 128 -36.26 -8.64 -2.23
N GLY A 129 -35.14 -9.29 -2.55
CA GLY A 129 -35.13 -10.62 -3.18
C GLY A 129 -35.27 -11.82 -2.23
N GLY A 130 -35.32 -11.59 -0.91
CA GLY A 130 -35.16 -12.65 0.10
C GLY A 130 -36.43 -13.17 0.78
N HIS A 131 -37.62 -12.61 0.51
CA HIS A 131 -38.81 -12.95 1.31
C HIS A 131 -40.13 -13.04 0.51
N SER A 132 -40.26 -14.03 -0.38
CA SER A 132 -41.57 -14.61 -0.68
C SER A 132 -41.49 -15.95 -1.42
N LYS A 133 -41.44 -17.05 -0.66
CA LYS A 133 -42.00 -18.35 -1.08
C LYS A 133 -42.57 -19.08 0.14
N ARG A 134 -43.74 -18.64 0.60
CA ARG A 134 -44.67 -19.45 1.39
C ARG A 134 -46.10 -19.06 1.02
N HIS A 135 -46.72 -19.88 0.19
CA HIS A 135 -48.17 -20.12 0.04
C HIS A 135 -48.26 -21.35 -0.86
N VAL A 136 -48.34 -22.57 -0.31
CA VAL A 136 -49.59 -23.29 0.02
C VAL A 136 -50.69 -22.99 -1.00
N SER A 137 -50.88 -23.94 -1.92
CA SER A 137 -52.14 -24.12 -2.63
C SER A 137 -52.53 -25.58 -2.46
N ASP A 138 -53.36 -25.81 -1.45
CA ASP A 138 -54.38 -26.84 -1.54
C ASP A 138 -55.43 -26.40 -2.57
N ASN A 139 -56.11 -27.40 -3.12
CA ASN A 139 -57.49 -27.41 -3.64
C ASN A 139 -57.63 -27.55 -5.18
N ASN A 140 -57.85 -28.79 -5.64
CA ASN A 140 -59.19 -29.29 -5.98
C ASN A 140 -59.17 -30.81 -6.18
#